data_AF-W1XQZ7-F1
#
_entry.id   AF-W1XQZ7-F1
#
_cell.length_a   1.000
_cell.length_b   1.000
_cell.length_c   1.000
_cell.angle_alpha   90.00
_cell.angle_beta   90.00
_cell.angle_gamma   90.00
#
_symmetry.space_group_name_H-M   'P 1'
#
loop_
_entity.id
_entity.type
_entity.pdbx_description
1 polymer ?
#
loop_
_entity_poly.entity_id
_entity_poly.type
_entity_poly.pdbx_seq_one_letter_code
_entity_poly.pdbx_strand_id
1 'polypeptide(L)'
;YVNAEIIDAHGGLIMPGFINAHHHIYSALARGLSLPGPAPTNFGEILEGLWFYLDNKLTAPDVKASALLTYLGCIENGVTTIFDHHASYGEVPNSLSIIADVAKQFGVRSCLCYE
;
A
#
# COMPACT_ATOMS: atom_id res chain seq x y z
N TYR A 1 -6.51 -9.97 36.87
CA TYR A 1 -5.74 -9.01 36.06
C TYR A 1 -5.09 -7.92 36.92
N VAL A 2 -4.39 -8.28 38.00
CA VAL A 2 -3.81 -7.28 38.93
C VAL A 2 -2.64 -6.48 38.32
N ASN A 3 -2.00 -7.02 37.28
CA ASN A 3 -0.86 -6.41 36.59
C ASN A 3 -1.16 -6.04 35.12
N ALA A 4 -2.45 -5.96 34.74
CA ALA A 4 -2.79 -5.58 33.38
C ALA A 4 -2.63 -4.07 33.19
N GLU A 5 -2.09 -3.66 32.05
CA GLU A 5 -2.12 -2.28 31.62
C GLU A 5 -3.56 -1.87 31.29
N ILE A 6 -3.98 -0.70 31.77
CA ILE A 6 -5.31 -0.13 31.50
C ILE A 6 -5.13 1.02 30.51
N ILE A 7 -5.80 0.92 29.37
CA ILE A 7 -5.82 1.96 28.34
C ILE A 7 -7.23 2.58 28.34
N ASP A 8 -7.33 3.87 28.65
CA ASP A 8 -8.60 4.62 28.62
C ASP A 8 -8.99 4.93 27.16
N ALA A 9 -10.19 4.52 26.76
CA ALA A 9 -10.72 4.79 25.42
C ALA A 9 -11.26 6.23 25.27
N HIS A 10 -11.24 7.04 26.34
CA HIS A 10 -11.68 8.44 26.35
C HIS A 10 -13.10 8.64 25.80
N GLY A 11 -14.01 7.71 26.12
CA GLY A 11 -15.39 7.70 25.62
C GLY A 11 -15.55 7.23 24.16
N GLY A 12 -14.47 6.77 23.53
CA GLY A 12 -14.48 6.21 22.18
C GLY A 12 -15.02 4.78 22.11
N LEU A 13 -15.41 4.37 20.89
CA LEU A 13 -15.85 3.02 20.58
C LEU A 13 -14.65 2.18 20.10
N ILE A 14 -14.42 1.04 20.75
CA ILE A 14 -13.40 0.07 20.31
C ILE A 14 -14.03 -0.85 19.27
N MET A 15 -13.39 -0.95 18.11
CA MET A 15 -13.82 -1.77 16.98
C MET A 15 -12.68 -2.68 16.51
N PRO A 16 -12.98 -3.81 15.84
CA PRO A 16 -11.96 -4.55 15.10
C PRO A 16 -11.29 -3.64 14.06
N GLY A 17 -9.98 -3.78 13.89
CA GLY A 17 -9.26 -3.09 12.83
C GLY A 17 -9.74 -3.55 11.45
N PHE A 18 -9.78 -2.61 10.49
CA PHE A 18 -10.24 -2.91 9.14
C PHE A 18 -9.27 -3.82 8.38
N ILE A 19 -9.83 -4.59 7.46
CA ILE A 19 -9.11 -5.43 6.51
C ILE A 19 -9.29 -4.80 5.14
N ASN A 20 -8.20 -4.30 4.56
CA ASN A 20 -8.16 -3.88 3.17
C ASN A 20 -7.86 -5.10 2.29
N ALA A 21 -8.92 -5.67 1.71
CA ALA A 21 -8.85 -6.93 0.98
C ALA A 21 -8.20 -6.83 -0.42
N HIS A 22 -7.90 -5.62 -0.92
CA HIS A 22 -7.25 -5.42 -2.22
C HIS A 22 -6.56 -4.05 -2.27
N HIS A 23 -5.28 -4.02 -2.59
CA HIS A 23 -4.52 -2.79 -2.82
C HIS A 23 -3.36 -3.02 -3.78
N HIS A 24 -2.86 -1.94 -4.38
CA HIS A 24 -1.62 -1.91 -5.16
C HIS A 24 -0.66 -0.90 -4.52
N ILE A 25 0.14 -1.34 -3.54
CA ILE A 25 1.04 -0.50 -2.74
C ILE A 25 2.00 0.28 -3.62
N TYR A 26 2.54 -0.35 -4.69
CA TYR A 26 3.54 0.26 -5.57
C TYR A 26 3.06 1.57 -6.24
N SER A 27 1.75 1.76 -6.35
CA SER A 27 1.12 2.88 -7.04
C SER A 27 0.91 4.11 -6.16
N ALA A 28 1.20 4.03 -4.86
CA ALA A 28 0.78 5.04 -3.89
C ALA A 28 1.28 6.47 -4.22
N LEU A 29 2.47 6.58 -4.82
CA LEU A 29 3.06 7.87 -5.23
C LEU A 29 2.45 8.45 -6.52
N ALA A 30 1.72 7.65 -7.30
CA ALA A 30 1.03 8.12 -8.51
C ALA A 30 -0.30 8.83 -8.20
N ARG A 31 -0.78 8.79 -6.95
CA ARG A 31 -2.03 9.43 -6.55
C ARG A 31 -1.98 10.95 -6.82
N GLY A 32 -2.89 11.41 -7.68
CA GLY A 32 -3.00 12.82 -8.05
C GLY A 32 -2.09 13.24 -9.21
N LEU A 33 -1.37 12.30 -9.84
CA LEU A 33 -0.62 12.58 -11.06
C LEU A 33 -1.58 12.92 -12.20
N SER A 34 -1.33 14.05 -12.88
CA SER A 34 -2.06 14.43 -14.08
C SER A 34 -1.40 13.81 -15.31
N LEU A 35 -2.19 13.17 -16.17
CA LEU A 35 -1.71 12.62 -17.42
C LEU A 35 -1.89 13.63 -18.55
N PRO A 36 -0.85 13.86 -19.38
CA PRO A 36 -1.01 14.64 -20.59
C PRO A 36 -1.88 13.88 -21.60
N GLY A 37 -2.72 14.59 -22.35
CA GLY A 37 -3.58 14.00 -23.38
C GLY A 37 -5.04 13.83 -22.94
N PRO A 38 -5.87 13.18 -23.77
CA PRO A 38 -7.27 12.91 -23.42
C PRO A 38 -7.35 11.94 -22.24
N ALA A 39 -8.40 12.10 -21.43
CA ALA A 39 -8.67 11.15 -20.36
C ALA A 39 -8.96 9.75 -20.94
N PRO A 40 -8.46 8.67 -20.31
CA PRO A 40 -8.73 7.31 -20.76
C PRO A 40 -10.23 7.02 -20.66
N THR A 41 -10.77 6.37 -21.68
CA THR A 41 -12.18 6.00 -21.82
C THR A 41 -12.47 4.57 -21.36
N ASN A 42 -11.43 3.77 -21.17
CA ASN A 42 -11.51 2.39 -20.70
C ASN A 42 -10.27 1.99 -19.88
N PHE A 43 -10.34 0.79 -19.28
CA PHE A 43 -9.27 0.29 -18.41
C PHE A 43 -7.96 0.00 -19.15
N GLY A 44 -8.02 -0.48 -20.40
CA GLY A 44 -6.81 -0.74 -21.20
C GLY A 44 -6.01 0.52 -21.48
N GLU A 45 -6.70 1.62 -21.80
CA GLU A 45 -6.06 2.92 -22.08
C GLU A 45 -5.31 3.48 -20.87
N ILE A 46 -5.84 3.34 -19.65
CA ILE A 46 -5.10 3.78 -18.44
C ILE A 46 -3.93 2.87 -18.12
N LEU A 47 -4.04 1.56 -18.39
CA LEU A 47 -2.93 0.62 -18.22
C LEU A 47 -1.77 0.97 -19.16
N GLU A 48 -2.05 1.13 -20.45
CA GLU A 48 -1.02 1.46 -21.44
C GLU A 48 -0.47 2.88 -21.27
N GLY A 49 -1.34 3.85 -20.98
CA GLY A 49 -0.97 5.26 -20.90
C GLY A 49 -0.28 5.68 -19.60
N LEU A 50 -0.43 4.92 -18.51
CA LEU A 50 0.14 5.23 -17.21
C LEU A 50 0.82 4.03 -16.55
N TRP A 51 0.05 2.99 -16.25
CA TRP A 51 0.51 1.97 -15.29
C TRP A 51 1.70 1.18 -15.84
N PHE A 52 1.62 0.63 -17.05
CA PHE A 52 2.73 -0.09 -17.64
C PHE A 52 3.98 0.78 -17.78
N TYR A 53 3.84 2.07 -18.05
CA TYR A 53 4.99 2.98 -18.08
C TYR A 53 5.63 3.11 -16.68
N LEU A 54 4.84 3.35 -15.64
CA LEU A 54 5.35 3.47 -14.27
C LEU A 54 5.94 2.16 -13.76
N ASP A 55 5.21 1.05 -13.93
CA ASP A 55 5.57 -0.28 -13.46
C ASP A 55 6.96 -0.69 -13.96
N ASN A 56 7.27 -0.38 -15.23
CA ASN A 56 8.57 -0.62 -15.87
C ASN A 56 9.70 0.33 -15.42
N LYS A 57 9.40 1.37 -14.64
CA LYS A 57 10.35 2.40 -14.21
C LYS A 57 10.56 2.46 -12.70
N LEU A 58 9.76 1.74 -11.92
CA LEU A 58 9.93 1.67 -10.48
C LEU A 58 11.29 1.12 -10.10
N THR A 59 11.87 1.72 -9.07
CA THR A 59 13.11 1.29 -8.41
C THR A 59 12.82 0.82 -6.99
N ALA A 60 13.77 0.11 -6.37
CA ALA A 60 13.65 -0.30 -4.95
C ALA A 60 13.31 0.89 -3.99
N PRO A 61 13.93 2.08 -4.11
CA PRO A 61 13.51 3.26 -3.36
C PRO A 61 12.04 3.67 -3.56
N ASP A 62 11.50 3.60 -4.78
CA ASP A 62 10.12 3.97 -5.09
C ASP A 62 9.13 2.98 -4.46
N VAL A 63 9.44 1.68 -4.53
CA VAL A 63 8.66 0.62 -3.87
C VAL A 63 8.63 0.84 -2.36
N LYS A 64 9.80 1.13 -1.76
CA LYS A 64 9.90 1.42 -0.32
C LYS A 64 9.10 2.66 0.07
N ALA A 65 9.22 3.75 -0.69
CA ALA A 65 8.50 5.01 -0.43
C ALA A 65 6.98 4.82 -0.53
N SER A 66 6.52 4.05 -1.52
CA SER A 66 5.10 3.75 -1.70
C SER A 66 4.55 2.87 -0.57
N ALA A 67 5.35 1.91 -0.08
CA ALA A 67 5.02 1.13 1.11
C ALA A 67 4.91 2.00 2.36
N LEU A 68 5.89 2.89 2.61
CA LEU A 68 5.87 3.81 3.75
C LEU A 68 4.60 4.67 3.76
N LEU A 69 4.27 5.28 2.62
CA LEU A 69 3.08 6.11 2.49
C LEU A 69 1.80 5.31 2.71
N THR A 70 1.71 4.11 2.13
CA THR A 70 0.51 3.26 2.26
C THR A 70 0.28 2.80 3.69
N TYR A 71 1.32 2.32 4.37
CA TYR A 71 1.19 1.80 5.74
C TYR A 71 0.88 2.90 6.76
N LEU A 72 1.45 4.10 6.59
CA LEU A 72 1.05 5.26 7.40
C LEU A 72 -0.43 5.57 7.22
N GLY A 73 -0.90 5.65 5.96
CA GLY A 73 -2.31 5.87 5.66
C GLY A 73 -3.23 4.76 6.19
N CYS A 74 -2.78 3.50 6.20
CA CYS A 74 -3.53 2.39 6.80
C CYS A 74 -3.77 2.62 8.29
N ILE A 75 -2.72 2.97 9.05
CA ILE A 75 -2.81 3.17 10.50
C ILE A 75 -3.73 4.35 10.82
N GLU A 76 -3.57 5.47 10.11
CA GLU A 76 -4.39 6.68 10.29
C GLU A 76 -5.89 6.41 10.05
N ASN A 77 -6.21 5.39 9.24
CA ASN A 77 -7.58 5.03 8.89
C ASN A 77 -8.06 3.72 9.55
N GLY A 78 -7.33 3.19 10.54
CA GLY A 78 -7.74 2.00 11.29
C GLY A 78 -7.62 0.67 10.53
N VAL A 79 -6.90 0.64 9.40
CA VAL A 79 -6.59 -0.59 8.66
C VAL A 79 -5.43 -1.31 9.34
N THR A 80 -5.67 -2.56 9.76
CA THR A 80 -4.67 -3.38 10.46
C THR A 80 -4.25 -4.60 9.63
N THR A 81 -4.90 -4.86 8.50
CA THR A 81 -4.54 -5.92 7.56
C THR A 81 -4.73 -5.46 6.12
N ILE A 82 -3.77 -5.75 5.25
CA ILE A 82 -3.81 -5.41 3.83
C ILE A 82 -3.45 -6.61 2.95
N PHE A 83 -4.08 -6.72 1.80
CA PHE A 83 -3.75 -7.65 0.72
C PHE A 83 -3.20 -6.82 -0.44
N ASP A 84 -1.94 -7.02 -0.78
CA ASP A 84 -1.23 -6.26 -1.80
C ASP A 84 -0.97 -7.09 -3.06
N HIS A 85 -1.36 -6.53 -4.20
CA HIS A 85 -1.12 -7.03 -5.55
C HIS A 85 -0.01 -6.18 -6.19
N HIS A 86 1.23 -6.67 -6.10
CA HIS A 86 2.41 -5.89 -6.45
C HIS A 86 2.85 -6.07 -7.91
N ALA A 87 3.10 -4.97 -8.63
CA ALA A 87 3.50 -4.99 -10.06
C ALA A 87 4.69 -4.05 -10.39
N SER A 88 5.80 -4.12 -9.65
CA SER A 88 7.01 -3.35 -9.99
C SER A 88 7.87 -4.03 -11.06
N TYR A 89 7.42 -4.06 -12.32
CA TYR A 89 8.15 -4.75 -13.40
C TYR A 89 9.60 -4.28 -13.61
N GLY A 90 9.88 -2.99 -13.34
CA GLY A 90 11.23 -2.42 -13.36
C GLY A 90 12.11 -2.84 -12.19
N GLU A 91 11.53 -3.39 -11.11
CA GLU A 91 12.21 -3.82 -9.89
C GLU A 91 11.53 -5.09 -9.36
N VAL A 92 11.77 -6.24 -9.99
CA VAL A 92 11.21 -7.53 -9.53
C VAL A 92 11.98 -8.09 -8.31
N PRO A 93 13.32 -8.17 -8.31
CA PRO A 93 14.05 -8.85 -7.25
C PRO A 93 13.86 -8.17 -5.88
N ASN A 94 13.51 -8.95 -4.86
CA ASN A 94 13.34 -8.50 -3.47
C ASN A 94 12.23 -7.45 -3.23
N SER A 95 11.41 -7.11 -4.22
CA SER A 95 10.38 -6.08 -4.10
C SER A 95 9.35 -6.37 -3.00
N LEU A 96 8.87 -7.62 -2.92
CA LEU A 96 8.00 -8.07 -1.83
C LEU A 96 8.69 -8.02 -0.46
N SER A 97 10.00 -8.32 -0.40
CA SER A 97 10.77 -8.24 0.85
C SER A 97 10.89 -6.80 1.35
N ILE A 98 11.09 -5.84 0.44
CA ILE A 98 11.11 -4.42 0.77
C ILE A 98 9.78 -4.00 1.40
N ILE A 99 8.65 -4.39 0.80
CA ILE A 99 7.32 -4.08 1.34
C ILE A 99 7.10 -4.78 2.69
N ALA A 100 7.51 -6.05 2.82
CA ALA A 100 7.39 -6.82 4.05
C ALA A 100 8.17 -6.20 5.21
N ASP A 101 9.36 -5.65 4.95
CA ASP A 101 10.17 -5.02 5.99
C ASP A 101 9.54 -3.73 6.49
N VAL A 102 8.93 -2.94 5.60
CA VAL A 102 8.13 -1.78 6.02
C VAL A 102 6.88 -2.24 6.80
N ALA A 103 6.17 -3.27 6.36
CA ALA A 103 5.01 -3.81 7.07
C ALA A 103 5.36 -4.19 8.52
N LYS A 104 6.49 -4.88 8.72
CA LYS A 104 7.01 -5.25 10.05
C LYS A 104 7.37 -4.02 10.88
N GLN A 105 7.99 -3.00 10.27
CA GLN A 105 8.33 -1.75 10.96
C GLN A 105 7.08 -1.06 11.53
N PHE A 106 5.97 -1.06 10.79
CA PHE A 106 4.72 -0.42 11.18
C PHE A 106 3.74 -1.34 11.94
N GLY A 107 4.05 -2.64 12.03
CA GLY A 107 3.19 -3.62 12.71
C GLY A 107 1.88 -3.94 11.98
N VAL A 108 1.80 -3.67 10.67
CA VAL A 108 0.61 -3.95 9.85
C VAL A 108 0.70 -5.38 9.30
N ARG A 109 -0.39 -6.16 9.43
CA ARG A 109 -0.44 -7.51 8.83
C ARG A 109 -0.61 -7.39 7.33
N SER A 110 0.23 -8.08 6.56
CA SER A 110 0.18 -8.00 5.10
C SER A 110 0.19 -9.37 4.45
N CYS A 111 -0.71 -9.58 3.49
CA CYS A 111 -0.61 -10.63 2.51
C CYS A 111 -0.04 -10.01 1.23
N LEU A 112 1.17 -10.42 0.84
CA LEU A 112 1.88 -9.83 -0.29
C LEU A 112 1.94 -10.84 -1.42
N CYS A 113 1.48 -10.45 -2.60
CA CYS A 113 1.62 -11.23 -3.83
C CYS A 113 2.19 -10.35 -4.94
N TYR A 114 2.78 -11.00 -5.93
CA TYR A 114 3.24 -10.36 -7.15
C TYR A 114 2.28 -10.77 -8.27
N GLU A 115 1.83 -9.81 -9.08
CA GLU A 115 0.92 -10.03 -10.21
C GLU A 115 1.61 -10.01 -11.57
#